data_AF-A0A917ASU7-F1
#
_entry.id   AF-A0A917ASU7-F1
#
_cell.length_a   1.000
_cell.length_b   1.000
_cell.length_c   1.000
_cell.angle_alpha   90.00
_cell.angle_beta   90.00
_cell.angle_gamma   90.00
#
_symmetry.space_group_name_H-M   'P 1'
#
loop_
_entity.id
_entity.type
_entity.pdbx_description
1 polymer ?
#
loop_
_entity_poly.entity_id
_entity_poly.type
_entity_poly.pdbx_seq_one_letter_code
_entity_poly.pdbx_strand_id
1 'polypeptide(L)'
;MTTRAYRALVAAAVLVLGVGCGSSSDAEDLEASASGADLDCQEGAEPLTQEMSSGSVWSMCFSVDAKSGAVLSDIHFTPADREPILLIREMALAQMEVPYDDGERLTADITQAGFGGTRMHSLSEAECAGERFGIEVPNIGDGSTFGDTPEREVLCSEIIDSGLAYRSFSDGTLTADRGNTWTLSTISKVGWYEYIAEYNFGSDGSIRPALGATGDLSPVDYTDEEHGWPIGDEEADYAANHAHNVVWRIHWGIGGADQPQEVEQFDAEPTGEMGSEAPVLDGSLASVDEPSTHQTQERRWWRVVAPESLNANGHPMSYEINLGQTDSFTYVHDEENHGADSGYDIAFTNYDECQIFATENRGGCGSGVIDYVEDSAGEELEDPVSWVAVGYHHVPRDEDQSPMEVHWQTFDMMPRDLTSTRADVPDGREDIDGQPEDSEFVEEIEDMEEMEDGGHSH
;
A
#
# COMPACT_ATOMS: atom_id res chain seq x y z
N MET A 1 32.12 6.66 78.12
CA MET A 1 31.77 5.31 77.62
C MET A 1 31.81 5.39 76.10
N THR A 2 32.93 4.93 75.55
CA THR A 2 33.30 4.88 74.13
C THR A 2 32.46 3.80 73.42
N THR A 3 32.19 3.77 72.12
CA THR A 3 33.02 4.17 70.97
C THR A 3 32.14 4.19 69.70
N ARG A 4 32.40 5.11 68.76
CA ARG A 4 32.02 5.04 67.33
C ARG A 4 33.27 4.69 66.53
N ALA A 5 33.17 3.87 65.49
CA ALA A 5 33.96 4.02 64.25
C ALA A 5 33.50 3.08 63.13
N TYR A 6 33.46 3.64 61.92
CA TYR A 6 33.36 3.02 60.59
C TYR A 6 34.56 2.12 60.25
N ARG A 7 34.38 1.16 59.33
CA ARG A 7 35.07 1.04 58.01
C ARG A 7 34.93 -0.36 57.39
N ALA A 8 34.81 -0.39 56.07
CA ALA A 8 34.92 -1.55 55.19
C ALA A 8 36.40 -1.95 54.95
N LEU A 9 36.66 -3.24 54.65
CA LEU A 9 37.77 -3.73 53.81
C LEU A 9 37.74 -5.26 53.57
N VAL A 10 37.59 -5.64 52.29
CA VAL A 10 38.24 -6.68 51.46
C VAL A 10 39.03 -7.85 52.08
N ALA A 11 38.77 -9.08 51.61
CA ALA A 11 39.72 -10.19 51.33
C ALA A 11 38.95 -11.30 50.55
N ALA A 12 39.25 -11.75 49.32
CA ALA A 12 40.44 -12.35 48.67
C ALA A 12 40.49 -13.90 48.71
N ALA A 13 40.83 -14.49 47.54
CA ALA A 13 41.30 -15.85 47.22
C ALA A 13 40.19 -16.89 46.84
N VAL A 14 40.33 -17.81 45.88
CA VAL A 14 41.48 -18.56 45.34
C VAL A 14 41.20 -19.03 43.89
N LEU A 15 42.23 -19.01 43.03
CA LEU A 15 42.29 -19.65 41.70
C LEU A 15 42.36 -21.19 41.80
N VAL A 16 41.61 -21.89 40.96
CA VAL A 16 41.89 -23.29 40.58
C VAL A 16 42.10 -23.35 39.07
N LEU A 17 43.31 -23.75 38.66
CA LEU A 17 43.68 -24.07 37.28
C LEU A 17 43.35 -25.54 37.01
N GLY A 18 42.43 -25.79 36.07
CA GLY A 18 42.26 -27.07 35.40
C GLY A 18 42.62 -26.92 33.93
N VAL A 19 43.63 -27.65 33.47
CA VAL A 19 44.08 -27.67 32.07
C VAL A 19 43.50 -28.92 31.39
N GLY A 20 42.85 -28.70 30.25
CA GLY A 20 42.93 -29.60 29.09
C GLY A 20 41.68 -30.42 28.75
N CYS A 21 40.98 -30.02 27.69
CA CYS A 21 40.93 -30.75 26.41
C CYS A 21 40.14 -29.91 25.39
N GLY A 22 40.64 -29.82 24.17
CA GLY A 22 39.98 -29.14 23.07
C GLY A 22 38.86 -29.99 22.45
N SER A 23 37.81 -29.29 22.03
CA SER A 23 36.79 -29.65 21.03
C SER A 23 35.99 -28.36 20.82
N SER A 24 36.29 -27.56 19.80
CA SER A 24 35.61 -27.57 18.49
C SER A 24 34.08 -27.52 18.62
N SER A 25 33.54 -26.31 18.65
CA SER A 25 32.36 -25.85 17.89
C SER A 25 31.82 -24.58 18.56
N ASP A 26 32.48 -23.45 18.34
CA ASP A 26 31.73 -22.19 18.34
C ASP A 26 30.97 -22.24 17.00
N ALA A 27 29.73 -22.73 17.06
CA ALA A 27 28.76 -22.42 16.04
C ALA A 27 28.43 -20.94 16.26
N GLU A 28 29.10 -20.08 15.49
CA GLU A 28 28.60 -18.75 15.23
C GLU A 28 27.33 -18.96 14.40
N ASP A 29 26.17 -19.01 15.07
CA ASP A 29 24.90 -18.64 14.45
C ASP A 29 25.05 -17.16 14.10
N LEU A 30 25.52 -16.91 12.88
CA LEU A 30 25.32 -15.64 12.21
C LEU A 30 23.89 -15.69 11.71
N GLU A 31 22.93 -15.27 12.55
CA GLU A 31 21.65 -14.78 12.03
C GLU A 31 22.00 -13.58 11.13
N ALA A 32 21.98 -13.82 9.82
CA ALA A 32 22.13 -12.77 8.85
C ALA A 32 20.85 -11.93 8.90
N SER A 33 20.85 -10.83 9.66
CA SER A 33 19.81 -9.82 9.53
C SER A 33 19.85 -9.30 8.10
N ALA A 34 18.74 -9.38 7.36
CA ALA A 34 18.61 -8.70 6.08
C ALA A 34 19.02 -7.23 6.23
N SER A 35 19.94 -6.76 5.39
CA SER A 35 20.23 -5.33 5.28
C SER A 35 19.30 -4.72 4.23
N GLY A 36 18.74 -3.55 4.51
CA GLY A 36 17.96 -2.78 3.52
C GLY A 36 18.75 -2.48 2.24
N ALA A 37 18.04 -1.98 1.23
CA ALA A 37 18.67 -1.56 -0.02
C ALA A 37 19.64 -0.38 0.20
N ASP A 38 20.69 -0.32 -0.63
CA ASP A 38 21.55 0.87 -0.71
C ASP A 38 20.82 1.91 -1.59
N LEU A 39 20.26 2.94 -0.95
CA LEU A 39 19.41 3.93 -1.59
C LEU A 39 20.22 5.12 -2.13
N ASP A 40 20.06 5.43 -3.42
CA ASP A 40 20.57 6.65 -4.05
C ASP A 40 19.43 7.66 -4.23
N CYS A 41 19.00 8.28 -3.12
CA CYS A 41 17.91 9.23 -3.13
C CYS A 41 18.30 10.53 -3.84
N GLN A 42 17.35 11.09 -4.60
CA GLN A 42 17.51 12.38 -5.25
C GLN A 42 17.82 13.50 -4.22
N GLU A 43 18.46 14.58 -4.67
CA GLU A 43 18.77 15.72 -3.80
C GLU A 43 17.49 16.28 -3.16
N GLY A 44 17.48 16.34 -1.82
CA GLY A 44 16.35 16.81 -1.03
C GLY A 44 15.35 15.72 -0.63
N ALA A 45 15.52 14.47 -1.10
CA ALA A 45 14.75 13.32 -0.63
C ALA A 45 15.43 12.66 0.59
N GLU A 46 14.62 12.13 1.49
CA GLU A 46 15.06 11.46 2.72
C GLU A 46 15.06 9.92 2.53
N PRO A 47 16.17 9.22 2.79
CA PRO A 47 16.20 7.77 2.79
C PRO A 47 15.50 7.21 4.03
N LEU A 48 14.59 6.27 3.83
CA LEU A 48 13.86 5.58 4.87
C LEU A 48 14.17 4.08 4.82
N THR A 49 14.32 3.46 5.99
CA THR A 49 14.52 2.01 6.09
C THR A 49 13.92 1.49 7.38
N GLN A 50 13.23 0.35 7.29
CA GLN A 50 12.52 -0.24 8.41
C GLN A 50 12.60 -1.77 8.39
N GLU A 51 13.13 -2.35 9.46
CA GLU A 51 13.09 -3.80 9.72
C GLU A 51 11.73 -4.20 10.32
N MET A 52 11.17 -5.30 9.82
CA MET A 52 9.83 -5.78 10.15
C MET A 52 9.89 -6.99 11.09
N SER A 53 8.76 -7.37 11.70
CA SER A 53 8.71 -8.51 12.62
C SER A 53 9.01 -9.86 11.95
N SER A 54 8.85 -9.93 10.62
CA SER A 54 9.21 -11.05 9.76
C SER A 54 10.71 -11.19 9.50
N GLY A 55 11.53 -10.23 9.96
CA GLY A 55 12.94 -10.10 9.58
C GLY A 55 13.17 -9.51 8.18
N SER A 56 12.10 -9.21 7.43
CA SER A 56 12.21 -8.47 6.18
C SER A 56 12.50 -6.99 6.42
N VAL A 57 13.01 -6.30 5.41
CA VAL A 57 13.30 -4.86 5.46
C VAL A 57 12.62 -4.13 4.32
N TRP A 58 11.97 -3.02 4.63
CA TRP A 58 11.54 -2.04 3.63
C TRP A 58 12.57 -0.92 3.52
N SER A 59 12.85 -0.48 2.30
CA SER A 59 13.73 0.67 2.02
C SER A 59 13.15 1.51 0.90
N MET A 60 13.15 2.84 1.04
CA MET A 60 12.63 3.77 0.03
C MET A 60 13.16 5.18 0.24
N CYS A 61 13.00 6.04 -0.76
CA CYS A 61 13.22 7.47 -0.64
C CYS A 61 11.88 8.19 -0.50
N PHE A 62 11.84 9.19 0.38
CA PHE A 62 10.68 10.07 0.57
C PHE A 62 11.00 11.49 0.12
N SER A 63 10.11 12.09 -0.66
CA SER A 63 10.20 13.49 -1.05
C SER A 63 8.82 14.15 -1.02
N VAL A 64 8.81 15.48 -1.18
CA VAL A 64 7.57 16.27 -1.22
C VAL A 64 7.49 17.03 -2.54
N ASP A 65 6.48 16.71 -3.34
CA ASP A 65 6.07 17.51 -4.48
C ASP A 65 5.01 18.54 -4.06
N ALA A 66 5.05 19.74 -4.65
CA ALA A 66 4.15 20.84 -4.30
C ALA A 66 2.67 20.54 -4.64
N LYS A 67 2.41 19.64 -5.61
CA LYS A 67 1.07 19.25 -6.04
C LYS A 67 0.69 17.90 -5.45
N SER A 68 1.42 16.84 -5.75
CA SER A 68 1.13 15.47 -5.30
C SER A 68 1.30 15.27 -3.80
N GLY A 69 2.07 16.13 -3.12
CA GLY A 69 2.38 15.96 -1.71
C GLY A 69 3.46 14.91 -1.52
N ALA A 70 3.20 13.89 -0.71
CA ALA A 70 4.15 12.80 -0.46
C ALA A 70 4.43 11.99 -1.74
N VAL A 71 5.71 11.85 -2.09
CA VAL A 71 6.19 10.99 -3.18
C VAL A 71 7.16 9.98 -2.59
N LEU A 72 6.88 8.70 -2.80
CA LEU A 72 7.76 7.60 -2.42
C LEU A 72 8.44 7.06 -3.68
N SER A 73 9.77 7.04 -3.71
CA SER A 73 10.54 6.49 -4.83
C SER A 73 11.46 5.35 -4.39
N ASP A 74 11.84 4.52 -5.35
CA ASP A 74 12.76 3.40 -5.14
C ASP A 74 12.34 2.50 -3.97
N ILE A 75 11.05 2.09 -3.97
CA ILE A 75 10.48 1.24 -2.93
C ILE A 75 11.01 -0.18 -3.14
N HIS A 76 11.80 -0.65 -2.17
CA HIS A 76 12.36 -1.98 -2.12
C HIS A 76 11.77 -2.79 -0.96
N PHE A 77 11.62 -4.09 -1.20
CA PHE A 77 11.38 -5.09 -0.17
C PHE A 77 12.54 -6.09 -0.16
N THR A 78 13.13 -6.31 1.01
CA THR A 78 14.18 -7.29 1.25
C THR A 78 13.62 -8.40 2.15
N PRO A 79 13.25 -9.57 1.61
CA PRO A 79 12.92 -10.74 2.43
C PRO A 79 14.10 -11.13 3.34
N ALA A 80 13.84 -11.76 4.49
CA ALA A 80 14.85 -12.03 5.53
C ALA A 80 16.14 -12.70 5.01
N ASP A 81 16.01 -13.63 4.05
CA ASP A 81 17.13 -14.40 3.51
C ASP A 81 17.43 -14.09 2.02
N ARG A 82 17.09 -12.89 1.54
CA ARG A 82 17.27 -12.51 0.12
C ARG A 82 17.87 -11.12 -0.06
N GLU A 83 18.34 -10.88 -1.27
CA GLU A 83 18.75 -9.54 -1.71
C GLU A 83 17.53 -8.61 -1.85
N PRO A 84 17.72 -7.29 -1.72
CA PRO A 84 16.65 -6.31 -1.95
C PRO A 84 16.04 -6.44 -3.34
N ILE A 85 14.71 -6.38 -3.41
CA ILE A 85 13.93 -6.41 -4.65
C ILE A 85 13.32 -5.02 -4.83
N LEU A 86 13.68 -4.31 -5.91
CA LEU A 86 12.95 -3.11 -6.31
C LEU A 86 11.53 -3.53 -6.71
N LEU A 87 10.52 -2.81 -6.22
CA LEU A 87 9.12 -3.09 -6.52
C LEU A 87 8.48 -1.96 -7.32
N ILE A 88 8.63 -0.73 -6.82
CA ILE A 88 7.99 0.46 -7.35
C ILE A 88 9.05 1.54 -7.45
N ARG A 89 9.16 2.14 -8.64
CA ARG A 89 10.08 3.24 -8.91
C ARG A 89 9.57 4.55 -8.32
N GLU A 90 8.26 4.79 -8.43
CA GLU A 90 7.61 5.97 -7.88
C GLU A 90 6.14 5.68 -7.57
N MET A 91 5.66 6.14 -6.42
CA MET A 91 4.25 6.13 -6.04
C MET A 91 3.87 7.48 -5.45
N ALA A 92 2.78 8.05 -5.96
CA ALA A 92 2.23 9.32 -5.50
C ALA A 92 0.73 9.44 -5.80
N LEU A 93 0.08 10.40 -5.15
CA LEU A 93 -1.25 10.84 -5.55
C LEU A 93 -1.18 11.67 -6.84
N ALA A 94 -2.07 11.37 -7.79
CA ALA A 94 -2.09 11.98 -9.11
C ALA A 94 -3.32 12.85 -9.38
N GLN A 95 -4.42 12.65 -8.64
CA GLN A 95 -5.54 13.59 -8.61
C GLN A 95 -6.43 13.32 -7.40
N MET A 96 -7.21 14.33 -6.99
CA MET A 96 -8.41 14.12 -6.21
C MET A 96 -9.53 15.08 -6.67
N GLU A 97 -10.63 14.53 -7.15
CA GLU A 97 -11.83 15.28 -7.55
C GLU A 97 -12.92 15.21 -6.48
N VAL A 98 -13.52 16.35 -6.14
CA VAL A 98 -14.60 16.44 -5.14
C VAL A 98 -15.86 17.06 -5.77
N PRO A 99 -16.64 16.27 -6.55
CA PRO A 99 -17.92 16.71 -7.08
C PRO A 99 -19.01 16.70 -6.00
N TYR A 100 -19.84 17.75 -5.97
CA TYR A 100 -21.06 17.81 -5.19
C TYR A 100 -22.27 17.38 -6.03
N ASP A 101 -23.21 16.65 -5.41
CA ASP A 101 -24.33 16.00 -6.09
C ASP A 101 -25.35 16.98 -6.68
N ASP A 102 -25.39 18.22 -6.15
CA ASP A 102 -26.22 19.30 -6.69
C ASP A 102 -25.65 19.92 -7.99
N GLY A 103 -24.41 19.55 -8.35
CA GLY A 103 -23.72 20.02 -9.55
C GLY A 103 -23.21 21.46 -9.47
N GLU A 104 -23.33 22.14 -8.33
CA GLU A 104 -22.93 23.55 -8.19
C GLU A 104 -21.44 23.70 -7.84
N ARG A 105 -20.80 22.63 -7.34
CA ARG A 105 -19.40 22.63 -6.92
C ARG A 105 -18.64 21.38 -7.37
N LEU A 106 -17.44 21.61 -7.87
CA LEU A 106 -16.45 20.58 -8.17
C LEU A 106 -15.05 21.15 -8.00
N THR A 107 -14.14 20.39 -7.37
CA THR A 107 -12.74 20.77 -7.22
C THR A 107 -11.81 19.65 -7.67
N ALA A 108 -10.67 20.01 -8.27
CA ALA A 108 -9.53 19.13 -8.49
C ALA A 108 -8.43 19.52 -7.50
N ASP A 109 -8.46 18.95 -6.31
CA ASP A 109 -7.74 19.46 -5.14
C ASP A 109 -6.22 19.37 -5.31
N ILE A 110 -5.70 18.35 -5.99
CA ILE A 110 -4.26 18.19 -6.24
C ILE A 110 -3.76 19.21 -7.26
N THR A 111 -4.36 19.27 -8.44
CA THR A 111 -3.86 20.18 -9.51
C THR A 111 -4.21 21.64 -9.24
N GLN A 112 -5.32 21.95 -8.56
CA GLN A 112 -5.72 23.32 -8.25
C GLN A 112 -5.11 23.85 -6.94
N ALA A 113 -5.15 23.07 -5.84
CA ALA A 113 -4.64 23.51 -4.54
C ALA A 113 -3.25 22.95 -4.23
N GLY A 114 -3.04 21.66 -4.45
CA GLY A 114 -1.84 20.90 -4.07
C GLY A 114 -1.93 20.33 -2.67
N PHE A 115 -1.26 19.20 -2.44
CA PHE A 115 -1.10 18.58 -1.13
C PHE A 115 0.27 18.93 -0.50
N GLY A 116 1.25 19.31 -1.32
CA GLY A 116 2.54 19.79 -0.83
C GLY A 116 2.56 21.27 -0.45
N GLY A 117 3.78 21.79 -0.33
CA GLY A 117 4.04 23.21 -0.16
C GLY A 117 3.35 23.81 1.08
N THR A 118 2.59 24.90 0.92
CA THR A 118 1.88 25.54 2.06
C THR A 118 0.67 24.75 2.57
N ARG A 119 0.25 23.70 1.85
CA ARG A 119 -0.89 22.86 2.23
C ARG A 119 -0.48 21.72 3.14
N MET A 120 0.78 21.28 3.05
CA MET A 120 1.37 20.30 3.95
C MET A 120 1.80 20.94 5.27
N HIS A 121 1.20 20.46 6.36
CA HIS A 121 1.41 21.01 7.70
C HIS A 121 2.41 20.17 8.50
N SER A 122 3.10 20.82 9.45
CA SER A 122 3.96 20.11 10.40
C SER A 122 3.11 19.33 11.40
N LEU A 123 3.52 18.10 11.69
CA LEU A 123 2.83 17.17 12.57
C LEU A 123 3.15 17.43 14.04
N SER A 124 2.12 17.40 14.86
CA SER A 124 2.19 17.41 16.32
C SER A 124 2.40 16.01 16.90
N GLU A 125 2.64 15.94 18.21
CA GLU A 125 2.75 14.68 18.94
C GLU A 125 1.42 13.89 18.98
N ALA A 126 0.28 14.55 18.75
CA ALA A 126 -1.02 13.89 18.72
C ALA A 126 -1.31 13.26 17.35
N GLU A 127 -0.73 13.81 16.29
CA GLU A 127 -0.91 13.35 14.91
C GLU A 127 0.08 12.24 14.53
N CYS A 128 1.17 12.09 15.29
CA CYS A 128 2.18 11.05 15.06
C CYS A 128 2.67 10.49 16.40
N ALA A 129 2.37 9.22 16.70
CA ALA A 129 2.90 8.55 17.88
C ALA A 129 4.29 7.92 17.66
N GLY A 130 4.73 7.84 16.41
CA GLY A 130 6.04 7.36 15.99
C GLY A 130 7.09 8.45 15.80
N GLU A 131 7.99 8.24 14.84
CA GLU A 131 9.03 9.19 14.48
C GLU A 131 8.47 10.23 13.49
N ARG A 132 8.81 11.49 13.70
CA ARG A 132 8.49 12.59 12.77
C ARG A 132 9.75 12.97 12.01
N PHE A 133 9.68 12.95 10.69
CA PHE A 133 10.78 13.33 9.82
C PHE A 133 10.58 14.74 9.27
N GLY A 134 11.63 15.54 9.41
CA GLY A 134 11.73 16.88 8.84
C GLY A 134 12.25 16.83 7.41
N ILE A 135 11.61 17.57 6.51
CA ILE A 135 12.10 17.79 5.14
C ILE A 135 11.90 19.25 4.76
N GLU A 136 12.71 19.74 3.82
CA GLU A 136 12.54 21.06 3.22
C GLU A 136 11.26 21.11 2.38
N VAL A 137 10.27 21.91 2.81
CA VAL A 137 8.99 22.06 2.09
C VAL A 137 8.84 23.50 1.60
N PRO A 138 8.97 23.76 0.27
CA PRO A 138 8.86 25.10 -0.29
C PRO A 138 7.51 25.76 -0.02
N ASN A 139 7.49 27.05 0.32
CA ASN A 139 6.22 27.78 0.42
C ASN A 139 5.67 28.21 -0.95
N ILE A 140 6.50 28.22 -2.01
CA ILE A 140 6.10 28.68 -3.34
C ILE A 140 6.79 27.80 -4.38
N GLY A 141 5.98 27.18 -5.25
CA GLY A 141 6.49 26.33 -6.34
C GLY A 141 7.38 25.21 -5.81
N ASP A 142 8.50 24.99 -6.49
CA ASP A 142 9.58 24.05 -6.15
C ASP A 142 10.65 24.67 -5.23
N GLY A 143 10.48 25.92 -4.79
CA GLY A 143 11.48 26.64 -3.98
C GLY A 143 12.75 27.06 -4.74
N SER A 144 12.87 26.78 -6.04
CA SER A 144 14.10 27.04 -6.81
C SER A 144 14.29 28.52 -7.16
N THR A 145 13.19 29.28 -7.22
CA THR A 145 13.18 30.64 -7.77
C THR A 145 12.84 31.72 -6.73
N PHE A 146 11.82 31.51 -5.89
CA PHE A 146 11.35 32.46 -4.87
C PHE A 146 10.67 31.74 -3.70
N GLY A 147 10.60 32.40 -2.54
CA GLY A 147 9.92 31.89 -1.35
C GLY A 147 10.88 31.28 -0.32
N ASP A 148 10.43 31.17 0.93
CA ASP A 148 11.16 30.45 1.96
C ASP A 148 10.89 28.95 1.81
N THR A 149 11.92 28.13 1.99
CA THR A 149 11.86 26.67 2.04
C THR A 149 12.18 26.21 3.46
N PRO A 150 11.24 26.32 4.41
CA PRO A 150 11.48 25.87 5.77
C PRO A 150 11.48 24.34 5.84
N GLU A 151 12.36 23.82 6.68
CA GLU A 151 12.27 22.44 7.17
C GLU A 151 11.01 22.30 8.04
N ARG A 152 10.21 21.26 7.77
CA ARG A 152 8.97 20.95 8.49
C ARG A 152 8.92 19.45 8.77
N GLU A 153 8.59 19.08 10.01
CA GLU A 153 8.27 17.71 10.40
C GLU A 153 6.93 17.29 9.79
N VAL A 154 6.93 16.78 8.55
CA VAL A 154 5.68 16.52 7.78
C VAL A 154 5.37 15.06 7.58
N LEU A 155 6.35 14.17 7.80
CA LEU A 155 6.18 12.74 7.66
C LEU A 155 6.13 12.09 9.03
N CYS A 156 5.07 11.35 9.30
CA CYS A 156 5.00 10.40 10.40
C CYS A 156 5.46 9.02 9.93
N SER A 157 6.19 8.31 10.78
CA SER A 157 6.63 6.94 10.58
C SER A 157 6.33 6.11 11.82
N GLU A 158 5.43 5.14 11.67
CA GLU A 158 4.91 4.33 12.77
C GLU A 158 5.01 2.83 12.48
N ILE A 159 5.32 2.06 13.53
CA ILE A 159 5.20 0.60 13.50
C ILE A 159 3.98 0.21 14.31
N ILE A 160 2.99 -0.32 13.61
CA ILE A 160 1.72 -0.74 14.19
C ILE A 160 1.68 -2.26 14.20
N ASP A 161 1.35 -2.85 15.35
CA ASP A 161 1.07 -4.28 15.44
C ASP A 161 -0.19 -4.60 14.62
N SER A 162 -0.06 -5.51 13.64
CA SER A 162 -1.12 -5.83 12.67
C SER A 162 -1.98 -7.03 13.07
N GLY A 163 -1.83 -7.54 14.30
CA GLY A 163 -2.56 -8.72 14.75
C GLY A 163 -1.82 -10.03 14.51
N LEU A 164 -2.57 -11.11 14.29
CA LEU A 164 -1.99 -12.42 13.95
C LEU A 164 -1.54 -12.40 12.49
N ALA A 165 -0.25 -12.65 12.25
CA ALA A 165 0.27 -12.88 10.91
C ALA A 165 -0.12 -14.28 10.41
N TYR A 166 -0.04 -15.27 11.29
CA TYR A 166 -0.43 -16.64 10.97
C TYR A 166 -0.74 -17.46 12.22
N ARG A 167 -1.50 -18.54 12.01
CA ARG A 167 -1.74 -19.57 13.00
C ARG A 167 -2.08 -20.90 12.30
N SER A 168 -1.26 -21.91 12.50
CA SER A 168 -1.53 -23.28 12.06
C SER A 168 -1.45 -24.24 13.26
N PHE A 169 -2.36 -25.20 13.30
CA PHE A 169 -2.30 -26.29 14.28
C PHE A 169 -2.36 -27.60 13.51
N SER A 170 -1.22 -28.27 13.40
CA SER A 170 -1.03 -29.53 12.67
C SER A 170 -0.31 -30.50 13.60
N ASP A 171 -0.73 -31.76 13.62
CA ASP A 171 -0.02 -32.86 14.31
C ASP A 171 0.27 -32.60 15.80
N GLY A 172 -0.65 -31.85 16.45
CA GLY A 172 -0.52 -31.46 17.85
C GLY A 172 0.42 -30.27 18.11
N THR A 173 1.01 -29.68 17.08
CA THR A 173 1.92 -28.53 17.17
C THR A 173 1.21 -27.24 16.76
N LEU A 174 1.29 -26.22 17.61
CA LEU A 174 0.81 -24.87 17.31
C LEU A 174 1.97 -24.02 16.78
N THR A 175 1.81 -23.48 15.58
CA THR A 175 2.70 -22.49 14.97
C THR A 175 1.92 -21.21 14.78
N ALA A 176 2.30 -20.12 15.45
CA ALA A 176 1.60 -18.85 15.34
C ALA A 176 2.53 -17.68 15.67
N ASP A 177 2.36 -16.58 14.94
CA ASP A 177 3.07 -15.33 15.22
C ASP A 177 2.25 -14.10 14.83
N ARG A 178 2.74 -12.92 15.19
CA ARG A 178 2.15 -11.61 14.92
C ARG A 178 2.93 -10.88 13.84
N GLY A 179 2.20 -10.06 13.09
CA GLY A 179 2.77 -9.18 12.09
C GLY A 179 2.87 -7.75 12.60
N ASN A 180 3.58 -6.93 11.84
CA ASN A 180 3.52 -5.48 11.98
C ASN A 180 3.40 -4.81 10.60
N THR A 181 2.96 -3.55 10.64
CA THR A 181 2.83 -2.68 9.48
C THR A 181 3.64 -1.42 9.76
N TRP A 182 4.47 -1.02 8.80
CA TRP A 182 5.14 0.26 8.79
C TRP A 182 4.27 1.26 8.05
N THR A 183 3.78 2.25 8.79
CA THR A 183 2.84 3.27 8.32
C THR A 183 3.58 4.58 8.13
N LEU A 184 3.55 5.11 6.91
CA LEU A 184 4.07 6.43 6.56
C LEU A 184 2.90 7.36 6.27
N SER A 185 2.79 8.49 6.95
CA SER A 185 1.66 9.41 6.74
C SER A 185 2.03 10.90 6.72
N THR A 186 1.27 11.68 5.95
CA THR A 186 1.38 13.15 5.87
C THR A 186 -0.01 13.78 5.91
N ILE A 187 -0.11 15.04 6.38
CA ILE A 187 -1.39 15.76 6.49
C ILE A 187 -1.38 17.03 5.64
N SER A 188 -2.40 17.16 4.79
CA SER A 188 -2.59 18.29 3.87
C SER A 188 -3.94 18.96 4.10
N LYS A 189 -3.96 20.30 4.26
CA LYS A 189 -5.20 21.06 4.41
C LYS A 189 -5.64 21.72 3.10
N VAL A 190 -6.83 21.39 2.62
CA VAL A 190 -7.44 21.99 1.43
C VAL A 190 -8.84 22.48 1.74
N GLY A 191 -8.99 23.81 1.76
CA GLY A 191 -10.26 24.44 2.13
C GLY A 191 -10.67 24.08 3.57
N TRP A 192 -11.80 23.39 3.69
CA TRP A 192 -12.39 22.96 4.97
C TRP A 192 -11.90 21.59 5.41
N TYR A 193 -11.55 20.74 4.44
CA TYR A 193 -11.10 19.38 4.68
C TYR A 193 -9.60 19.31 4.97
N GLU A 194 -9.23 18.23 5.64
CA GLU A 194 -7.85 17.81 5.86
C GLU A 194 -7.71 16.35 5.42
N TYR A 195 -6.63 16.08 4.68
CA TYR A 195 -6.39 14.80 4.04
C TYR A 195 -5.12 14.16 4.57
N ILE A 196 -5.23 12.91 4.99
CA ILE A 196 -4.16 12.08 5.51
C ILE A 196 -3.75 11.12 4.41
N ALA A 197 -2.65 11.41 3.71
CA ALA A 197 -2.08 10.47 2.75
C ALA A 197 -1.24 9.45 3.53
N GLU A 198 -1.65 8.18 3.52
CA GLU A 198 -1.07 7.10 4.29
C GLU A 198 -0.59 5.97 3.37
N TYR A 199 0.61 5.45 3.64
CA TYR A 199 1.20 4.33 2.92
C TYR A 199 1.60 3.25 3.93
N ASN A 200 0.92 2.11 3.88
CA ASN A 200 1.10 1.00 4.80
C ASN A 200 1.94 -0.11 4.14
N PHE A 201 3.03 -0.49 4.77
CA PHE A 201 3.95 -1.54 4.31
C PHE A 201 3.98 -2.69 5.31
N GLY A 202 3.43 -3.85 4.95
CA GLY A 202 3.31 -5.00 5.84
C GLY A 202 4.59 -5.82 5.95
N SER A 203 4.75 -6.53 7.08
CA SER A 203 5.81 -7.53 7.28
C SER A 203 5.75 -8.70 6.29
N ASP A 204 4.59 -8.92 5.67
CA ASP A 204 4.32 -9.94 4.65
C ASP A 204 4.59 -9.46 3.21
N GLY A 205 5.09 -8.24 3.03
CA GLY A 205 5.30 -7.63 1.72
C GLY A 205 4.08 -6.89 1.15
N SER A 206 2.96 -6.84 1.87
CA SER A 206 1.78 -6.07 1.45
C SER A 206 2.06 -4.57 1.39
N ILE A 207 1.43 -3.88 0.44
CA ILE A 207 1.44 -2.43 0.33
C ILE A 207 -0.01 -1.96 0.25
N ARG A 208 -0.43 -1.05 1.14
CA ARG A 208 -1.79 -0.50 1.17
C ARG A 208 -1.73 1.03 1.25
N PRO A 209 -1.80 1.72 0.09
CA PRO A 209 -2.03 3.15 0.06
C PRO A 209 -3.46 3.46 0.54
N ALA A 210 -3.60 4.53 1.30
CA ALA A 210 -4.88 4.98 1.80
C ALA A 210 -4.94 6.51 1.84
N LEU A 211 -6.13 7.05 1.67
CA LEU A 211 -6.42 8.45 1.88
C LEU A 211 -7.51 8.58 2.95
N GLY A 212 -7.16 9.23 4.05
CA GLY A 212 -8.10 9.62 5.08
C GLY A 212 -8.61 11.03 4.81
N ALA A 213 -9.91 11.29 4.94
CA ALA A 213 -10.43 12.66 4.96
C ALA A 213 -11.15 12.99 6.27
N THR A 214 -10.86 14.18 6.80
CA THR A 214 -11.37 14.75 8.05
C THR A 214 -11.45 16.28 7.90
N GLY A 215 -11.47 17.04 9.00
CA GLY A 215 -11.66 18.48 9.01
C GLY A 215 -13.12 18.85 9.21
N ASP A 216 -13.57 19.89 8.52
CA ASP A 216 -14.94 20.39 8.65
C ASP A 216 -15.72 20.17 7.34
N LEU A 217 -16.98 19.75 7.46
CA LEU A 217 -17.94 19.87 6.36
C LEU A 217 -17.96 21.32 5.85
N SER A 218 -18.17 21.50 4.55
CA SER A 218 -18.25 22.84 3.98
C SER A 218 -19.39 23.64 4.62
N PRO A 219 -19.12 24.81 5.22
CA PRO A 219 -20.14 25.62 5.88
C PRO A 219 -21.02 26.40 4.89
N VAL A 220 -20.82 26.23 3.58
CA VAL A 220 -21.50 27.00 2.53
C VAL A 220 -22.19 26.12 1.49
N ASP A 221 -21.92 24.83 1.45
CA ASP A 221 -22.47 23.91 0.45
C ASP A 221 -23.66 23.15 1.05
N TYR A 222 -24.80 23.85 1.13
CA TYR A 222 -26.10 23.32 1.56
C TYR A 222 -27.09 23.35 0.39
N THR A 223 -27.93 22.32 0.29
CA THR A 223 -28.80 22.08 -0.86
C THR A 223 -30.21 21.64 -0.44
N ASP A 224 -30.92 20.89 -1.28
CA ASP A 224 -32.25 20.32 -1.00
C ASP A 224 -32.19 18.85 -0.52
N GLU A 225 -33.36 18.29 -0.17
CA GLU A 225 -33.52 16.91 0.31
C GLU A 225 -33.13 15.84 -0.73
N GLU A 226 -33.10 16.18 -2.02
CA GLU A 226 -32.76 15.22 -3.08
C GLU A 226 -31.25 15.07 -3.24
N HIS A 227 -30.47 16.13 -2.97
CA HIS A 227 -29.02 16.17 -3.19
C HIS A 227 -28.19 16.32 -1.90
N GLY A 228 -28.84 16.35 -0.74
CA GLY A 228 -28.18 16.52 0.55
C GLY A 228 -28.84 15.74 1.68
N TRP A 229 -28.18 15.73 2.83
CA TRP A 229 -28.68 15.09 4.03
C TRP A 229 -28.95 16.12 5.14
N PRO A 230 -30.10 16.06 5.84
CA PRO A 230 -30.39 16.99 6.91
C PRO A 230 -29.45 16.75 8.09
N ILE A 231 -28.73 17.79 8.49
CA ILE A 231 -27.89 17.83 9.69
C ILE A 231 -28.35 18.95 10.62
N GLY A 232 -28.04 18.85 11.90
CA GLY A 232 -28.41 19.83 12.91
C GLY A 232 -29.89 19.76 13.33
N ASP A 233 -30.34 20.81 14.00
CA ASP A 233 -31.69 20.86 14.56
C ASP A 233 -32.76 21.11 13.49
N GLU A 234 -33.92 20.48 13.66
CA GLU A 234 -35.16 20.75 12.91
C GLU A 234 -35.14 20.45 11.39
N GLU A 235 -34.22 19.61 10.89
CA GLU A 235 -34.10 19.23 9.46
C GLU A 235 -34.08 20.46 8.53
N ALA A 236 -33.51 21.58 8.99
CA ALA A 236 -33.52 22.84 8.25
C ALA A 236 -32.32 22.98 7.29
N ASP A 237 -31.24 22.27 7.58
CA ASP A 237 -29.93 22.44 6.94
C ASP A 237 -29.52 21.12 6.27
N TYR A 238 -29.66 21.04 4.95
CA TYR A 238 -29.26 19.87 4.15
C TYR A 238 -27.85 20.04 3.63
N ALA A 239 -26.86 19.45 4.30
CA ALA A 239 -25.48 19.45 3.81
C ALA A 239 -25.41 18.66 2.50
N ALA A 240 -24.80 19.23 1.48
CA ALA A 240 -24.78 18.62 0.16
C ALA A 240 -23.94 17.33 0.17
N ASN A 241 -24.50 16.26 -0.42
CA ASN A 241 -23.79 15.02 -0.69
C ASN A 241 -22.67 15.30 -1.70
N HIS A 242 -21.57 14.58 -1.58
CA HIS A 242 -20.40 14.77 -2.45
C HIS A 242 -19.54 13.51 -2.46
N ALA A 243 -18.66 13.38 -3.45
CA ALA A 243 -17.69 12.29 -3.50
C ALA A 243 -16.26 12.77 -3.21
N HIS A 244 -15.43 11.90 -2.67
CA HIS A 244 -13.97 12.07 -2.62
C HIS A 244 -13.37 11.04 -3.58
N ASN A 245 -12.87 11.50 -4.72
CA ASN A 245 -12.47 10.62 -5.81
C ASN A 245 -10.98 10.77 -6.07
N VAL A 246 -10.18 9.81 -5.60
CA VAL A 246 -8.72 9.91 -5.56
C VAL A 246 -8.08 8.94 -6.56
N VAL A 247 -6.98 9.36 -7.18
CA VAL A 247 -6.17 8.51 -8.08
C VAL A 247 -4.73 8.44 -7.59
N TRP A 248 -4.23 7.21 -7.43
CA TRP A 248 -2.80 6.94 -7.24
C TRP A 248 -2.12 6.62 -8.58
N ARG A 249 -0.90 7.13 -8.76
CA ARG A 249 0.00 6.78 -9.85
C ARG A 249 1.13 5.93 -9.29
N ILE A 250 1.36 4.76 -9.89
CA ILE A 250 2.36 3.79 -9.46
C ILE A 250 3.20 3.39 -10.67
N HIS A 251 4.46 3.82 -10.70
CA HIS A 251 5.44 3.40 -11.71
C HIS A 251 6.17 2.17 -11.23
N TRP A 252 5.97 1.04 -11.91
CA TRP A 252 6.50 -0.25 -11.49
C TRP A 252 7.96 -0.47 -11.88
N GLY A 253 8.65 -1.36 -11.16
CA GLY A 253 10.04 -1.73 -11.47
C GLY A 253 10.44 -3.04 -10.82
N ILE A 254 9.54 -4.04 -10.81
CA ILE A 254 9.71 -5.28 -10.06
C ILE A 254 10.95 -6.01 -10.55
N GLY A 255 11.88 -6.29 -9.64
CA GLY A 255 13.14 -6.99 -9.93
C GLY A 255 14.21 -6.13 -10.62
N GLY A 256 13.91 -4.89 -11.00
CA GLY A 256 14.91 -3.95 -11.53
C GLY A 256 14.32 -2.90 -12.46
N ALA A 257 14.93 -1.70 -12.44
CA ALA A 257 14.49 -0.51 -13.17
C ALA A 257 14.53 -0.65 -14.70
N ASP A 258 15.40 -1.49 -15.25
CA ASP A 258 15.60 -1.66 -16.70
C ASP A 258 14.90 -2.92 -17.26
N GLN A 259 14.06 -3.58 -16.46
CA GLN A 259 13.40 -4.83 -16.81
C GLN A 259 11.98 -4.55 -17.33
N PRO A 260 11.59 -5.10 -18.51
CA PRO A 260 10.22 -4.98 -18.97
C PRO A 260 9.28 -5.63 -17.97
N GLN A 261 8.10 -5.04 -17.80
CA GLN A 261 7.03 -5.59 -16.97
C GLN A 261 5.80 -5.81 -17.84
N GLU A 262 5.01 -6.80 -17.47
CA GLU A 262 3.75 -7.13 -18.12
C GLU A 262 2.60 -6.89 -17.14
N VAL A 263 1.40 -6.67 -17.67
CA VAL A 263 0.18 -6.59 -16.87
C VAL A 263 -0.75 -7.73 -17.26
N GLU A 264 -1.32 -8.39 -16.26
CA GLU A 264 -2.33 -9.42 -16.47
C GLU A 264 -3.59 -9.13 -15.65
N GLN A 265 -4.75 -9.39 -16.24
CA GLN A 265 -6.05 -9.36 -15.59
C GLN A 265 -6.48 -10.79 -15.28
N PHE A 266 -6.84 -11.03 -14.02
CA PHE A 266 -7.53 -12.26 -13.63
C PHE A 266 -9.04 -12.03 -13.61
N ASP A 267 -9.77 -12.99 -14.14
CA ASP A 267 -11.22 -13.11 -14.00
C ASP A 267 -11.58 -14.52 -13.57
N ALA A 268 -12.60 -14.65 -12.73
CA ALA A 268 -13.23 -15.94 -12.46
C ALA A 268 -14.76 -15.86 -12.53
N GLU A 269 -15.36 -16.71 -13.34
CA GLU A 269 -16.80 -16.74 -13.59
C GLU A 269 -17.41 -18.13 -13.34
N PRO A 270 -18.67 -18.23 -12.88
CA PRO A 270 -19.34 -19.51 -12.74
C PRO A 270 -19.63 -20.11 -14.11
N THR A 271 -19.30 -21.39 -14.29
CA THR A 271 -19.59 -22.10 -15.55
C THR A 271 -21.08 -22.44 -15.70
N GLY A 272 -21.84 -22.35 -14.60
CA GLY A 272 -23.21 -22.84 -14.49
C GLY A 272 -23.31 -24.34 -14.15
N GLU A 273 -22.17 -25.04 -14.04
CA GLU A 273 -22.10 -26.44 -13.63
C GLU A 273 -21.87 -26.58 -12.12
N MET A 274 -22.26 -27.74 -11.58
CA MET A 274 -21.97 -28.14 -10.20
C MET A 274 -20.98 -29.29 -10.21
N GLY A 275 -19.92 -29.18 -9.39
CA GLY A 275 -19.10 -30.32 -8.98
C GLY A 275 -19.83 -31.23 -8.00
N SER A 276 -19.11 -32.13 -7.33
CA SER A 276 -19.67 -33.02 -6.31
C SER A 276 -20.30 -32.24 -5.14
N GLU A 277 -19.73 -31.08 -4.78
CA GLU A 277 -20.10 -30.35 -3.57
C GLU A 277 -20.32 -28.83 -3.76
N ALA A 278 -19.82 -28.24 -4.85
CA ALA A 278 -19.83 -26.79 -5.06
C ALA A 278 -20.02 -26.41 -6.55
N PRO A 279 -20.48 -25.19 -6.86
CA PRO A 279 -20.46 -24.65 -8.22
C PRO A 279 -19.04 -24.64 -8.80
N VAL A 280 -18.91 -24.91 -10.09
CA VAL A 280 -17.62 -24.83 -10.80
C VAL A 280 -17.38 -23.38 -11.26
N LEU A 281 -16.18 -22.88 -11.01
CA LEU A 281 -15.70 -21.58 -11.49
C LEU A 281 -14.55 -21.81 -12.47
N ASP A 282 -14.58 -21.12 -13.60
CA ASP A 282 -13.43 -21.03 -14.51
C ASP A 282 -12.69 -19.73 -14.20
N GLY A 283 -11.40 -19.84 -13.87
CA GLY A 283 -10.50 -18.71 -13.66
C GLY A 283 -9.45 -18.64 -14.76
N SER A 284 -9.12 -17.43 -15.23
CA SER A 284 -8.10 -17.24 -16.25
C SER A 284 -7.35 -15.92 -16.06
N LEU A 285 -6.08 -15.93 -16.43
CA LEU A 285 -5.27 -14.73 -16.63
C LEU A 285 -5.29 -14.36 -18.12
N ALA A 286 -5.52 -13.09 -18.41
CA ALA A 286 -5.39 -12.50 -19.73
C ALA A 286 -4.39 -11.34 -19.68
N SER A 287 -3.47 -11.29 -20.64
CA SER A 287 -2.53 -10.19 -20.77
C SER A 287 -3.25 -8.88 -21.14
N VAL A 288 -2.76 -7.78 -20.58
CA VAL A 288 -3.12 -6.42 -20.95
C VAL A 288 -1.95 -5.90 -21.78
N ASP A 289 -2.01 -6.11 -23.09
CA ASP A 289 -0.87 -5.93 -24.01
C ASP A 289 -0.65 -4.46 -24.42
N GLU A 290 -1.64 -3.59 -24.22
CA GLU A 290 -1.63 -2.19 -24.65
C GLU A 290 -2.18 -1.28 -23.53
N PRO A 291 -1.77 0.00 -23.47
CA PRO A 291 -2.38 0.99 -22.59
C PRO A 291 -3.91 0.97 -22.67
N SER A 292 -4.56 0.90 -21.52
CA SER A 292 -6.01 0.69 -21.45
C SER A 292 -6.62 1.02 -20.10
N THR A 293 -7.93 1.24 -20.10
CA THR A 293 -8.75 1.51 -18.92
C THR A 293 -9.63 0.31 -18.59
N HIS A 294 -9.85 0.05 -17.29
CA HIS A 294 -10.65 -1.06 -16.82
C HIS A 294 -11.57 -0.67 -15.65
N GLN A 295 -12.62 -1.48 -15.49
CA GLN A 295 -13.57 -1.42 -14.38
C GLN A 295 -13.49 -2.70 -13.55
N THR A 296 -13.76 -2.56 -12.25
CA THR A 296 -13.87 -3.64 -11.30
C THR A 296 -15.10 -4.50 -11.60
N GLN A 297 -14.98 -5.79 -11.32
CA GLN A 297 -16.06 -6.76 -11.42
C GLN A 297 -15.88 -7.82 -10.32
N GLU A 298 -16.91 -8.61 -10.05
CA GLU A 298 -16.79 -9.71 -9.10
C GLU A 298 -15.64 -10.65 -9.48
N ARG A 299 -14.76 -10.95 -8.51
CA ARG A 299 -13.63 -11.87 -8.68
C ARG A 299 -12.63 -11.45 -9.78
N ARG A 300 -12.58 -10.16 -10.08
CA ARG A 300 -11.56 -9.54 -10.92
C ARG A 300 -10.46 -8.91 -10.08
N TRP A 301 -9.22 -9.06 -10.53
CA TRP A 301 -8.06 -8.34 -10.03
C TRP A 301 -7.01 -8.24 -11.15
N TRP A 302 -5.98 -7.42 -10.95
CA TRP A 302 -4.87 -7.28 -11.90
C TRP A 302 -3.56 -7.59 -11.22
N ARG A 303 -2.53 -7.94 -11.98
CA ARG A 303 -1.16 -7.99 -11.46
C ARG A 303 -0.17 -7.36 -12.44
N VAL A 304 0.88 -6.78 -11.88
CA VAL A 304 2.08 -6.40 -12.64
C VAL A 304 3.13 -7.47 -12.42
N VAL A 305 3.72 -7.95 -13.50
CA VAL A 305 4.57 -9.14 -13.56
C VAL A 305 5.94 -8.76 -14.11
N ALA A 306 7.01 -9.22 -13.46
CA ALA A 306 8.36 -9.15 -13.99
C ALA A 306 8.76 -10.51 -14.61
N PRO A 307 8.56 -10.73 -15.92
CA PRO A 307 8.77 -12.04 -16.56
C PRO A 307 10.21 -12.55 -16.45
N GLU A 308 11.20 -11.64 -16.39
CA GLU A 308 12.61 -12.00 -16.30
C GLU A 308 13.10 -12.21 -14.86
N SER A 309 12.31 -11.81 -13.86
CA SER A 309 12.66 -11.90 -12.44
C SER A 309 11.88 -13.04 -11.79
N LEU A 310 12.54 -14.18 -11.61
CA LEU A 310 11.90 -15.42 -11.15
C LEU A 310 12.18 -15.68 -9.66
N ASN A 311 11.17 -16.17 -8.95
CA ASN A 311 11.37 -16.71 -7.61
C ASN A 311 12.06 -18.09 -7.67
N ALA A 312 12.29 -18.71 -6.50
CA ALA A 312 13.00 -19.99 -6.42
C ALA A 312 12.25 -21.17 -7.10
N ASN A 313 10.94 -21.03 -7.34
CA ASN A 313 10.11 -21.99 -8.05
C ASN A 313 10.04 -21.74 -9.56
N GLY A 314 10.74 -20.71 -10.04
CA GLY A 314 10.72 -20.33 -11.46
C GLY A 314 9.46 -19.59 -11.87
N HIS A 315 8.65 -19.11 -10.93
CA HIS A 315 7.50 -18.26 -11.23
C HIS A 315 7.96 -16.80 -11.35
N PRO A 316 7.45 -16.04 -12.33
CA PRO A 316 7.66 -14.59 -12.41
C PRO A 316 7.18 -13.89 -11.14
N MET A 317 8.02 -13.03 -10.57
CA MET A 317 7.65 -12.18 -9.45
C MET A 317 6.56 -11.20 -9.91
N SER A 318 5.54 -11.00 -9.08
CA SER A 318 4.45 -10.09 -9.40
C SER A 318 3.84 -9.45 -8.14
N TYR A 319 3.10 -8.37 -8.36
CA TYR A 319 2.23 -7.77 -7.36
C TYR A 319 0.79 -7.75 -7.88
N GLU A 320 -0.12 -8.35 -7.12
CA GLU A 320 -1.57 -8.27 -7.34
C GLU A 320 -2.09 -6.93 -6.83
N ILE A 321 -2.96 -6.28 -7.60
CA ILE A 321 -3.68 -5.07 -7.27
C ILE A 321 -5.16 -5.43 -7.12
N ASN A 322 -5.70 -5.22 -5.92
CA ASN A 322 -7.09 -5.48 -5.59
C ASN A 322 -7.75 -4.21 -5.04
N LEU A 323 -8.77 -3.73 -5.76
CA LEU A 323 -9.42 -2.46 -5.45
C LEU A 323 -10.42 -2.57 -4.28
N GLY A 324 -10.78 -3.79 -3.88
CA GLY A 324 -11.79 -3.99 -2.85
C GLY A 324 -13.13 -3.32 -3.19
N GLN A 325 -13.77 -2.72 -2.18
CA GLN A 325 -14.97 -1.92 -2.38
C GLN A 325 -14.58 -0.47 -2.69
N THR A 326 -15.04 0.03 -3.84
CA THR A 326 -14.91 1.42 -4.22
C THR A 326 -16.13 1.86 -5.04
N ASP A 327 -16.49 3.14 -4.95
CA ASP A 327 -17.50 3.73 -5.81
C ASP A 327 -16.85 4.17 -7.12
N SER A 328 -17.34 3.67 -8.26
CA SER A 328 -16.91 4.19 -9.56
C SER A 328 -17.40 5.62 -9.74
N PHE A 329 -16.54 6.49 -10.28
CA PHE A 329 -16.89 7.89 -10.54
C PHE A 329 -16.53 8.31 -11.96
N THR A 330 -17.18 9.37 -12.43
CA THR A 330 -16.91 9.97 -13.74
C THR A 330 -15.96 11.14 -13.56
N TYR A 331 -14.90 11.19 -14.35
CA TYR A 331 -13.98 12.32 -14.35
C TYR A 331 -14.65 13.52 -15.02
N VAL A 332 -14.75 14.64 -14.29
CA VAL A 332 -15.44 15.84 -14.77
C VAL A 332 -14.45 16.96 -15.10
N HIS A 333 -13.18 16.83 -14.72
CA HIS A 333 -12.10 17.72 -15.17
C HIS A 333 -11.29 17.18 -16.36
N ASP A 334 -11.74 16.08 -16.99
CA ASP A 334 -11.15 15.58 -18.22
C ASP A 334 -11.60 16.44 -19.42
N GLU A 335 -10.72 17.33 -19.90
CA GLU A 335 -11.07 18.39 -20.86
C GLU A 335 -11.77 17.87 -22.14
N GLU A 336 -11.38 16.68 -22.59
CA GLU A 336 -11.85 16.07 -23.84
C GLU A 336 -12.99 15.07 -23.61
N ASN A 337 -13.04 14.40 -22.46
CA ASN A 337 -13.98 13.30 -22.15
C ASN A 337 -15.02 13.61 -21.07
N HIS A 338 -15.16 14.88 -20.69
CA HIS A 338 -16.15 15.42 -19.75
C HIS A 338 -17.51 14.71 -19.75
N GLY A 339 -17.73 13.83 -18.76
CA GLY A 339 -19.05 13.23 -18.52
C GLY A 339 -19.54 12.29 -19.62
N ALA A 340 -18.66 11.80 -20.50
CA ALA A 340 -19.05 10.98 -21.65
C ALA A 340 -19.34 9.52 -21.27
N ASP A 341 -18.53 8.94 -20.38
CA ASP A 341 -18.64 7.57 -19.93
C ASP A 341 -18.31 7.46 -18.43
N SER A 342 -18.77 6.38 -17.79
CA SER A 342 -18.22 5.95 -16.50
C SER A 342 -16.70 5.86 -16.64
N GLY A 343 -15.94 6.52 -15.76
CA GLY A 343 -14.48 6.52 -15.82
C GLY A 343 -13.87 5.11 -15.67
N TYR A 344 -12.61 5.06 -15.26
CA TYR A 344 -11.91 3.83 -14.94
C TYR A 344 -11.77 3.66 -13.44
N ASP A 345 -11.80 2.42 -12.97
CA ASP A 345 -11.40 2.07 -11.61
C ASP A 345 -9.88 1.81 -11.57
N ILE A 346 -9.32 1.26 -12.65
CA ILE A 346 -7.87 1.17 -12.86
C ILE A 346 -7.53 1.38 -14.34
N ALA A 347 -6.41 2.04 -14.62
CA ALA A 347 -5.85 2.13 -15.96
C ALA A 347 -4.36 1.82 -15.95
N PHE A 348 -3.85 1.42 -17.11
CA PHE A 348 -2.45 1.14 -17.34
C PHE A 348 -1.96 1.96 -18.54
N THR A 349 -0.83 2.63 -18.38
CA THR A 349 -0.11 3.32 -19.48
C THR A 349 1.34 2.91 -19.45
N ASN A 350 2.10 3.17 -20.52
CA ASN A 350 3.56 3.16 -20.41
C ASN A 350 4.02 4.42 -19.64
N TYR A 351 5.15 4.32 -18.95
CA TYR A 351 5.75 5.46 -18.28
C TYR A 351 6.15 6.54 -19.28
N ASP A 352 5.69 7.76 -19.01
CA ASP A 352 6.15 8.99 -19.63
C ASP A 352 6.37 10.03 -18.51
N GLU A 353 7.51 10.74 -18.58
CA GLU A 353 7.91 11.73 -17.58
C GLU A 353 6.93 12.91 -17.44
N CYS A 354 6.13 13.20 -18.46
CA CYS A 354 5.16 14.30 -18.42
C CYS A 354 3.72 13.88 -18.10
N GLN A 355 3.45 12.57 -18.06
CA GLN A 355 2.16 12.02 -17.60
C GLN A 355 2.16 11.92 -16.08
N ILE A 356 1.80 13.03 -15.42
CA ILE A 356 1.92 13.18 -13.96
C ILE A 356 0.54 13.10 -13.30
N PHE A 357 -0.42 13.89 -13.78
CA PHE A 357 -1.74 14.01 -13.14
C PHE A 357 -2.81 13.23 -13.88
N ALA A 358 -3.80 12.73 -13.14
CA ALA A 358 -4.84 11.89 -13.75
C ALA A 358 -5.88 12.70 -14.56
N THR A 359 -6.06 13.97 -14.20
CA THR A 359 -6.81 15.00 -14.94
C THR A 359 -6.12 16.35 -14.77
N GLU A 360 -6.46 17.35 -15.57
CA GLU A 360 -5.85 18.70 -15.54
C GLU A 360 -4.31 18.67 -15.65
N ASN A 361 -3.77 17.68 -16.36
CA ASN A 361 -2.35 17.59 -16.65
C ASN A 361 -1.96 18.69 -17.64
N ARG A 362 -1.16 19.65 -17.18
CA ARG A 362 -0.76 20.80 -17.99
C ARG A 362 0.53 20.47 -18.71
N GLY A 363 0.44 20.18 -20.01
CA GLY A 363 1.63 19.79 -20.76
C GLY A 363 1.35 19.51 -22.23
N GLY A 364 2.21 18.67 -22.81
CA GLY A 364 2.13 18.27 -24.22
C GLY A 364 1.78 16.79 -24.45
N CYS A 365 1.37 16.06 -23.41
CA CYS A 365 1.17 14.60 -23.46
C CYS A 365 -0.21 14.19 -22.94
N GLY A 366 -1.25 14.94 -23.32
CA GLY A 366 -2.61 14.71 -22.86
C GLY A 366 -2.95 15.47 -21.57
N SER A 367 -4.25 15.66 -21.37
CA SER A 367 -4.84 16.36 -20.23
C SER A 367 -5.17 15.43 -19.05
N GLY A 368 -5.15 14.11 -19.26
CA GLY A 368 -5.41 13.10 -18.24
C GLY A 368 -5.23 11.68 -18.74
N VAL A 369 -5.55 10.69 -17.90
CA VAL A 369 -5.30 9.26 -18.18
C VAL A 369 -6.03 8.75 -19.42
N ILE A 370 -7.24 9.25 -19.69
CA ILE A 370 -7.97 8.85 -20.90
C ILE A 370 -7.17 9.25 -22.14
N ASP A 371 -6.69 10.49 -22.21
CA ASP A 371 -5.84 10.96 -23.31
C ASP A 371 -4.53 10.14 -23.39
N TYR A 372 -3.91 9.78 -22.25
CA TYR A 372 -2.68 8.98 -22.25
C TYR A 372 -2.90 7.61 -22.89
N VAL A 373 -4.03 6.97 -22.58
CA VAL A 373 -4.43 5.68 -23.15
C VAL A 373 -4.74 5.83 -24.65
N GLU A 374 -5.47 6.87 -25.04
CA GLU A 374 -5.84 7.11 -26.44
C GLU A 374 -4.64 7.46 -27.32
N ASP A 375 -3.73 8.32 -26.83
CA ASP A 375 -2.54 8.76 -27.55
C ASP A 375 -1.52 7.61 -27.75
N SER A 376 -1.48 6.67 -26.81
CA SER A 376 -0.64 5.46 -26.87
C SER A 376 -1.37 4.22 -27.41
N ALA A 377 -2.53 4.38 -28.05
CA ALA A 377 -3.29 3.27 -28.60
C ALA A 377 -2.47 2.46 -29.64
N GLY A 378 -2.31 1.16 -29.39
CA GLY A 378 -1.52 0.26 -30.24
C GLY A 378 -0.04 0.16 -29.89
N GLU A 379 0.43 0.85 -28.84
CA GLU A 379 1.75 0.64 -28.25
C GLU A 379 1.75 -0.58 -27.35
N GLU A 380 2.85 -1.34 -27.37
CA GLU A 380 3.06 -2.47 -26.46
C GLU A 380 3.30 -1.95 -25.03
N LEU A 381 2.61 -2.54 -24.04
CA LEU A 381 2.74 -2.17 -22.64
C LEU A 381 3.93 -2.93 -22.00
N GLU A 382 5.07 -2.24 -21.84
CA GLU A 382 6.33 -2.85 -21.35
C GLU A 382 6.92 -2.13 -20.12
N ASP A 383 6.52 -0.88 -19.84
CA ASP A 383 6.92 -0.10 -18.65
C ASP A 383 5.68 0.49 -17.98
N PRO A 384 4.84 -0.35 -17.34
CA PRO A 384 3.52 0.04 -16.90
C PRO A 384 3.55 1.04 -15.74
N VAL A 385 2.66 2.02 -15.85
CA VAL A 385 2.18 2.87 -14.76
C VAL A 385 0.73 2.48 -14.48
N SER A 386 0.45 2.09 -13.23
CA SER A 386 -0.93 1.89 -12.77
C SER A 386 -1.52 3.21 -12.27
N TRP A 387 -2.72 3.52 -12.74
CA TRP A 387 -3.54 4.62 -12.29
C TRP A 387 -4.76 4.03 -11.55
N VAL A 388 -4.70 3.98 -10.22
CA VAL A 388 -5.73 3.32 -9.40
C VAL A 388 -6.67 4.38 -8.85
N ALA A 389 -7.93 4.31 -9.27
CA ALA A 389 -8.98 5.23 -8.87
C ALA A 389 -9.83 4.62 -7.75
N VAL A 390 -10.00 5.37 -6.66
CA VAL A 390 -10.83 4.97 -5.54
C VAL A 390 -11.80 6.10 -5.23
N GLY A 391 -13.10 5.84 -5.41
CA GLY A 391 -14.18 6.75 -5.02
C GLY A 391 -14.78 6.40 -3.66
N TYR A 392 -15.36 7.42 -3.03
CA TYR A 392 -16.15 7.35 -1.80
C TYR A 392 -17.24 8.40 -1.87
N HIS A 393 -18.49 7.95 -1.91
CA HIS A 393 -19.64 8.84 -1.84
C HIS A 393 -20.00 9.14 -0.39
N HIS A 394 -19.89 10.42 -0.04
CA HIS A 394 -20.18 10.93 1.29
C HIS A 394 -21.59 11.53 1.34
N VAL A 395 -22.48 10.81 2.01
CA VAL A 395 -23.75 11.35 2.50
C VAL A 395 -23.52 11.84 3.93
N PRO A 396 -23.44 13.16 4.18
CA PRO A 396 -23.05 13.70 5.48
C PRO A 396 -24.00 13.27 6.61
N ARG A 397 -23.47 13.10 7.82
CA ARG A 397 -24.25 12.78 9.02
C ARG A 397 -24.06 13.83 10.10
N ASP A 398 -24.89 13.79 11.13
CA ASP A 398 -24.74 14.66 12.30
C ASP A 398 -23.40 14.46 13.01
N GLU A 399 -22.88 13.23 13.01
CA GLU A 399 -21.58 12.89 13.57
C GLU A 399 -20.40 13.51 12.80
N ASP A 400 -20.62 13.97 11.57
CA ASP A 400 -19.59 14.58 10.72
C ASP A 400 -19.48 16.11 10.96
N GLN A 401 -20.29 16.67 11.86
CA GLN A 401 -20.17 18.06 12.28
C GLN A 401 -18.85 18.33 13.03
N SER A 402 -18.34 19.56 12.88
CA SER A 402 -16.99 20.00 13.26
C SER A 402 -16.43 19.47 14.60
N PRO A 403 -15.27 18.78 14.60
CA PRO A 403 -14.58 18.18 13.46
C PRO A 403 -15.14 16.79 13.08
N MET A 404 -15.09 16.47 11.80
CA MET A 404 -15.50 15.18 11.23
C MET A 404 -14.52 14.06 11.61
N GLU A 405 -15.04 12.89 12.01
CA GLU A 405 -14.22 11.67 12.17
C GLU A 405 -13.60 11.23 10.84
N VAL A 406 -12.40 10.65 10.86
CA VAL A 406 -11.71 10.27 9.63
C VAL A 406 -12.44 9.15 8.90
N HIS A 407 -12.73 9.34 7.62
CA HIS A 407 -13.13 8.26 6.71
C HIS A 407 -11.97 7.89 5.78
N TRP A 408 -11.86 6.62 5.42
CA TRP A 408 -10.72 6.07 4.69
C TRP A 408 -11.13 5.47 3.36
N GLN A 409 -10.29 5.68 2.34
CA GLN A 409 -10.35 5.05 1.04
C GLN A 409 -9.02 4.37 0.76
N THR A 410 -9.04 3.18 0.19
CA THR A 410 -7.83 2.37 0.05
C THR A 410 -8.00 1.29 -1.03
N PHE A 411 -6.89 0.71 -1.45
CA PHE A 411 -6.80 -0.53 -2.22
C PHE A 411 -5.59 -1.34 -1.74
N ASP A 412 -5.57 -2.62 -2.04
CA ASP A 412 -4.53 -3.54 -1.61
C ASP A 412 -3.58 -3.89 -2.77
N MET A 413 -2.28 -3.90 -2.48
CA MET A 413 -1.27 -4.49 -3.33
C MET A 413 -0.56 -5.62 -2.58
N MET A 414 -0.64 -6.82 -3.12
CA MET A 414 -0.15 -8.03 -2.46
C MET A 414 0.96 -8.70 -3.28
N PRO A 415 2.03 -9.20 -2.66
CA PRO A 415 2.98 -10.06 -3.35
C PRO A 415 2.27 -11.29 -3.92
N ARG A 416 2.51 -11.57 -5.20
CA ARG A 416 2.09 -12.80 -5.85
C ARG A 416 3.30 -13.39 -6.54
N ASP A 417 3.74 -14.55 -6.09
CA ASP A 417 4.98 -15.19 -6.55
C ASP A 417 6.27 -14.37 -6.31
N LEU A 418 6.26 -13.29 -5.52
CA LEU A 418 7.47 -12.51 -5.18
C LEU A 418 8.55 -13.39 -4.52
N THR A 419 8.11 -14.23 -3.59
CA THR A 419 8.90 -15.29 -2.97
C THR A 419 8.26 -16.65 -3.30
N SER A 420 9.04 -17.73 -3.21
CA SER A 420 8.55 -19.10 -3.52
C SER A 420 7.57 -19.62 -2.46
N THR A 421 7.79 -19.20 -1.22
CA THR A 421 6.91 -19.39 -0.07
C THR A 421 6.80 -18.04 0.67
N ARG A 422 6.08 -17.96 1.79
CA ARG A 422 6.01 -16.73 2.61
C ARG A 422 7.39 -16.18 2.97
N ALA A 423 7.50 -14.86 3.12
CA ALA A 423 8.78 -14.20 3.40
C ALA A 423 9.39 -14.58 4.78
N ASP A 424 8.55 -14.99 5.72
CA ASP A 424 8.86 -15.40 7.10
C ASP A 424 8.48 -16.86 7.31
N VAL A 425 9.18 -17.80 6.68
CA VAL A 425 8.89 -19.23 6.82
C VAL A 425 9.13 -19.66 8.28
N PRO A 426 8.12 -20.18 9.00
CA PRO A 426 8.31 -20.63 10.38
C PRO A 426 9.22 -21.85 10.45
N ASP A 427 10.02 -21.94 11.51
CA ASP A 427 10.86 -23.10 11.81
C ASP A 427 10.12 -24.43 11.63
N GLY A 428 10.73 -25.35 10.89
CA GLY A 428 10.20 -26.68 10.61
C GLY A 428 9.15 -26.74 9.50
N ARG A 429 8.96 -25.65 8.73
CA ARG A 429 8.09 -25.60 7.55
C ARG A 429 8.83 -25.28 6.24
N GLU A 430 10.15 -25.33 6.26
CA GLU A 430 11.03 -24.98 5.15
C GLU A 430 10.84 -25.91 3.94
N ASP A 431 10.43 -27.16 4.18
CA ASP A 431 10.19 -28.17 3.14
C ASP A 431 8.72 -28.19 2.62
N ILE A 432 7.85 -27.30 3.11
CA ILE A 432 6.45 -27.22 2.67
C ILE A 432 6.32 -26.22 1.53
N ASP A 433 6.33 -26.73 0.30
CA ASP A 433 6.18 -25.94 -0.92
C ASP A 433 5.30 -26.68 -1.94
N GLY A 434 4.21 -26.03 -2.37
CA GLY A 434 3.23 -26.61 -3.29
C GLY A 434 2.41 -27.75 -2.67
N GLN A 435 2.13 -28.78 -3.47
CA GLN A 435 1.44 -29.97 -2.99
C GLN A 435 2.43 -30.80 -2.16
N PRO A 436 2.18 -31.02 -0.86
CA PRO A 436 3.07 -31.83 -0.05
C PRO A 436 3.07 -33.29 -0.55
N GLU A 437 4.24 -33.80 -0.94
CA GLU A 437 4.38 -35.17 -1.46
C GLU A 437 4.20 -36.26 -0.38
N ASP A 438 4.34 -35.90 0.90
CA ASP A 438 4.28 -36.81 2.07
C ASP A 438 3.62 -36.13 3.31
N SER A 439 2.59 -35.31 3.15
CA SER A 439 1.88 -34.80 4.34
C SER A 439 0.84 -35.80 4.84
N GLU A 440 0.78 -36.03 6.15
CA GLU A 440 -0.35 -36.71 6.82
C GLU A 440 -1.72 -36.08 6.43
N PHE A 441 -1.77 -34.86 5.88
CA PHE A 441 -2.98 -34.26 5.28
C PHE A 441 -3.52 -34.99 4.05
N VAL A 442 -2.66 -35.60 3.22
CA VAL A 442 -3.11 -36.41 2.08
C VAL A 442 -3.61 -37.76 2.58
N GLU A 443 -2.94 -38.35 3.57
CA GLU A 443 -3.38 -39.58 4.23
C GLU A 443 -4.71 -39.40 4.99
N GLU A 444 -4.94 -38.26 5.65
CA GLU A 444 -6.23 -37.96 6.33
C GLU A 444 -7.40 -37.80 5.34
N ILE A 445 -7.16 -37.23 4.15
CA ILE A 445 -8.18 -37.14 3.10
C ILE A 445 -8.47 -38.52 2.52
N GLU A 446 -7.44 -39.32 2.23
CA GLU A 446 -7.60 -40.70 1.76
C GLU A 446 -8.35 -41.58 2.79
N ASP A 447 -8.02 -41.45 4.08
CA ASP A 447 -8.69 -42.16 5.17
C ASP A 447 -10.16 -41.70 5.35
N MET A 448 -10.46 -40.41 5.14
CA MET A 448 -11.83 -39.89 5.15
C MET A 448 -12.65 -40.39 3.96
N GLU A 449 -12.08 -40.41 2.76
CA GLU A 449 -12.74 -40.94 1.56
C GLU A 449 -12.97 -42.46 1.66
N GLU A 450 -12.03 -43.24 2.22
CA GLU A 450 -12.22 -44.67 2.48
C GLU A 450 -13.33 -44.94 3.53
N MET A 451 -13.51 -44.05 4.50
CA MET A 451 -14.60 -44.15 5.49
C MET A 451 -15.98 -43.84 4.90
N GLU A 452 -16.08 -42.97 3.89
CA GLU A 452 -17.33 -42.68 3.20
C GLU A 452 -17.73 -43.79 2.20
N ASP A 453 -16.78 -44.34 1.46
CA ASP A 453 -17.03 -45.45 0.51
C ASP A 453 -17.25 -46.81 1.21
N GLY A 454 -16.71 -46.98 2.43
CA GLY A 454 -16.94 -48.15 3.28
C GLY A 454 -18.35 -48.25 3.88
N GLY A 455 -19.15 -47.18 3.81
CA GLY A 455 -20.47 -47.06 4.44
C GLY A 455 -21.64 -47.74 3.70
N HIS A 456 -21.41 -48.37 2.53
CA HIS A 456 -22.46 -49.00 1.72
C HIS A 456 -22.36 -50.53 1.64
N SER A 457 -21.91 -51.19 2.70
CA SER A 457 -22.19 -52.62 2.89
C SER A 457 -22.44 -53.00 4.35
N HIS A 458 -23.70 -52.90 4.80
CA HIS A 458 -24.45 -53.98 5.48
C HIS A 458 -25.87 -53.59 5.88
#